data_AF-A0AA36FW75-F1
#
_entry.id   AF-A0AA36FW75-F1
#
_cell.length_a   1.000
_cell.length_b   1.000
_cell.length_c   1.000
_cell.angle_alpha   90.00
_cell.angle_beta   90.00
_cell.angle_gamma   90.00
#
_symmetry.space_group_name_H-M   'P 1'
#
loop_
_entity.id
_entity.type
_entity.pdbx_description
1 polymer ?
#
loop_
_entity_poly.entity_id
_entity_poly.type
_entity_poly.pdbx_seq_one_letter_code
_entity_poly.pdbx_strand_id
1 'polypeptide(L)'
;MATHKEWEKHTAVFTAVRRGSLMQELDKFSDDQLQPFLPLLVSSKFGPNSSSVAPELFARLTTFSRESFILDFLKVDYTDVAKRINDFSNYNTTSKSPADKYVYYVSKLLRTEIVDSNLHQWVGDSELPMATLLLSLAILHMPSVVRTSLVVNRLLSIQNGPQILAEIACNVPSEIDLIIQALLTKVTPEDTPKGKNREQMLMNLLSLCPVLITDRVLAKLTEHKRDAALAARLCALIGSDTQFVRFMSSHLTDNTSPVHIVIRRSAQKPHVVAPILQRTFAILRKLVESKNHEPNPEFIMALAQLKILCQGKPSREDLDLLQQYLTFKIPVHAHTHAALCALLSITSLTSAQQSTPNAPTPHNEQRWMVDYLQWLKAEAHASHRRQDSTFHSILIAALCVWTGRVDEINRFLGSSLSCKVAITSRHFQAIRALLLSVLPEKELVLLCVDLPVTIDLHDSHESSEPLPILWISDLLSQKVFQKYNVDVGSWIGRQISAAALPTSAVLIEVIER
;
A
#
# COMPACT_ATOMS: atom_id res chain seq x y z
N MET A 1 4.80 4.36 15.96
CA MET A 1 4.77 5.33 14.83
C MET A 1 5.79 6.47 14.97
N ALA A 2 6.40 6.71 16.15
CA ALA A 2 7.36 7.81 16.33
C ALA A 2 8.78 7.56 15.75
N THR A 3 9.21 6.30 15.60
CA THR A 3 10.62 5.95 15.27
C THR A 3 11.01 6.13 13.80
N HIS A 4 10.07 6.04 12.84
CA HIS A 4 10.36 6.23 11.41
C HIS A 4 10.90 7.64 11.09
N LYS A 5 10.31 8.67 11.70
CA LYS A 5 10.65 10.08 11.42
C LYS A 5 12.07 10.45 11.85
N GLU A 6 12.68 9.66 12.72
CA GLU A 6 14.02 9.92 13.22
C GLU A 6 15.07 9.86 12.11
N TRP A 7 14.96 8.88 11.21
CA TRP A 7 15.96 8.66 10.15
C TRP A 7 15.68 9.45 8.87
N GLU A 8 14.44 9.88 8.67
CA GLU A 8 14.01 10.72 7.55
C GLU A 8 14.74 12.08 7.51
N LYS A 9 15.06 12.65 8.67
CA LYS A 9 15.80 13.93 8.74
C LYS A 9 17.25 13.82 8.21
N HIS A 10 17.80 12.60 8.13
CA HIS A 10 19.16 12.33 7.67
C HIS A 10 19.23 11.96 6.17
N THR A 11 18.09 11.78 5.50
CA THR A 11 18.02 11.35 4.09
C THR A 11 18.76 12.29 3.14
N ALA A 12 18.68 13.60 3.37
CA ALA A 12 19.37 14.59 2.53
C ALA A 12 20.89 14.45 2.62
N VAL A 13 21.42 14.31 3.84
CA VAL A 13 22.85 14.07 4.10
C VAL A 13 23.28 12.75 3.46
N PHE A 14 22.55 11.66 3.70
CA PHE A 14 22.85 10.35 3.13
C PHE A 14 22.88 10.37 1.60
N THR A 15 21.96 11.10 0.98
CA THR A 15 21.92 11.27 -0.48
C THR A 15 23.12 12.06 -1.00
N ALA A 16 23.52 13.13 -0.30
CA ALA A 16 24.70 13.91 -0.66
C ALA A 16 26.00 13.09 -0.51
N VAL A 17 26.08 12.25 0.52
CA VAL A 17 27.18 11.29 0.71
C VAL A 17 27.25 10.32 -0.47
N ARG A 18 26.13 9.68 -0.85
CA ARG A 18 26.10 8.72 -1.97
C ARG A 18 26.45 9.34 -3.33
N ARG A 19 26.12 10.62 -3.53
CA ARG A 19 26.43 11.37 -4.75
C ARG A 19 27.85 11.96 -4.75
N GLY A 20 28.57 11.90 -3.62
CA GLY A 20 29.87 12.55 -3.46
C GLY A 20 29.79 14.08 -3.39
N SER A 21 28.59 14.66 -3.18
CA SER A 21 28.36 16.12 -3.13
C SER A 21 28.38 16.70 -1.71
N LEU A 22 28.58 15.87 -0.68
CA LEU A 22 28.49 16.27 0.73
C LEU A 22 29.29 17.53 1.07
N MET A 23 30.53 17.66 0.56
CA MET A 23 31.39 18.81 0.84
C MET A 23 30.87 20.12 0.24
N GLN A 24 30.13 20.06 -0.87
CA GLN A 24 29.55 21.24 -1.53
C GLN A 24 28.26 21.71 -0.85
N GLU A 25 27.64 20.83 -0.05
CA GLU A 25 26.35 21.06 0.58
C GLU A 25 26.44 21.13 2.10
N LEU A 26 27.66 21.13 2.66
CA LEU A 26 27.89 21.01 4.10
C LEU A 26 27.17 22.09 4.91
N ASP A 27 27.13 23.33 4.40
CA ASP A 27 26.44 24.45 5.05
C ASP A 27 24.91 24.34 5.07
N LYS A 28 24.33 23.47 4.24
CA LYS A 28 22.87 23.25 4.18
C LYS A 28 22.38 22.33 5.31
N PHE A 29 23.28 21.64 6.00
CA PHE A 29 22.93 20.63 6.99
C PHE A 29 23.15 21.13 8.42
N SER A 30 22.24 20.77 9.33
CA SER A 30 22.42 21.05 10.76
C SER A 30 23.38 20.06 11.41
N ASP A 31 23.96 20.44 12.55
CA ASP A 31 24.87 19.58 13.31
C ASP A 31 24.19 18.27 13.74
N ASP A 32 22.91 18.34 14.13
CA ASP A 32 22.09 17.16 14.44
C ASP A 32 21.96 16.21 13.25
N GLN A 33 21.86 16.73 12.02
CA GLN A 33 21.76 15.90 10.81
C GLN A 33 23.08 15.23 10.46
N LEU A 34 24.21 15.89 10.75
CA LEU A 34 25.57 15.41 10.47
C LEU A 34 26.08 14.43 11.54
N GLN A 35 25.56 14.48 12.77
CA GLN A 35 26.04 13.71 13.90
C GLN A 35 26.21 12.19 13.63
N PRO A 36 25.26 11.49 12.97
CA PRO A 36 25.43 10.06 12.68
C PRO A 36 26.52 9.74 11.64
N PHE A 37 26.98 10.74 10.89
CA PHE A 37 27.97 10.60 9.80
C PHE A 37 29.39 11.01 10.22
N LEU A 38 29.57 11.46 11.46
CA LEU A 38 30.87 11.93 11.97
C LEU A 38 32.01 10.93 11.71
N PRO A 39 31.86 9.61 11.97
CA PRO A 39 32.92 8.65 11.65
C PRO A 39 33.36 8.67 10.18
N LEU A 40 32.41 8.73 9.24
CA LEU A 40 32.67 8.80 7.81
C LEU A 40 33.33 10.13 7.41
N LEU A 41 32.83 11.24 7.96
CA LEU A 41 33.38 12.57 7.70
C LEU A 41 34.85 12.65 8.10
N VAL A 42 35.18 12.16 9.30
CA VAL A 42 36.56 12.14 9.80
C VAL A 42 37.42 11.15 9.01
N SER A 43 36.94 9.93 8.71
CA SER A 43 37.74 8.93 7.99
C SER A 43 38.06 9.32 6.53
N SER A 44 37.14 10.00 5.85
CA SER A 44 37.30 10.42 4.45
C SER A 44 38.41 11.48 4.24
N LYS A 45 38.76 12.25 5.28
CA LYS A 45 39.68 13.39 5.19
C LYS A 45 40.87 13.37 6.16
N PHE A 46 40.85 12.49 7.17
CA PHE A 46 41.98 12.28 8.09
C PHE A 46 42.57 10.87 8.01
N GLY A 47 42.10 10.05 7.06
CA GLY A 47 42.73 8.77 6.76
C GLY A 47 44.14 8.95 6.17
N PRO A 48 44.97 7.89 6.18
CA PRO A 48 46.38 7.93 5.77
C PRO A 48 46.61 8.36 4.31
N ASN A 49 45.55 8.41 3.48
CA ASN A 49 45.60 8.70 2.04
C ASN A 49 44.98 10.07 1.67
N SER A 50 44.73 10.97 2.63
CA SER A 50 44.00 12.21 2.38
C SER A 50 44.90 13.37 1.91
N SER A 51 44.52 14.01 0.80
CA SER A 51 45.12 15.26 0.33
C SER A 51 44.22 16.44 0.71
N SER A 52 44.74 17.33 1.56
CA SER A 52 44.13 18.60 2.00
C SER A 52 42.79 18.50 2.76
N VAL A 53 42.81 18.91 4.04
CA VAL A 53 41.61 19.13 4.85
C VAL A 53 40.90 20.39 4.35
N ALA A 54 39.61 20.29 4.01
CA ALA A 54 38.82 21.49 3.73
C ALA A 54 38.63 22.28 5.04
N PRO A 55 39.02 23.56 5.11
CA PRO A 55 38.97 24.34 6.35
C PRO A 55 37.55 24.46 6.91
N GLU A 56 36.53 24.45 6.04
CA GLU A 56 35.11 24.48 6.41
C GLU A 56 34.67 23.22 7.16
N LEU A 57 35.11 22.04 6.70
CA LEU A 57 34.83 20.78 7.41
C LEU A 57 35.56 20.75 8.74
N PHE A 58 36.82 21.19 8.81
CA PHE A 58 37.55 21.25 10.07
C PHE A 58 36.88 22.19 11.09
N ALA A 59 36.42 23.37 10.65
CA ALA A 59 35.70 24.30 11.51
C ALA A 59 34.39 23.70 12.03
N ARG A 60 33.60 23.04 11.17
CA ARG A 60 32.39 22.31 11.57
C ARG A 60 32.68 21.14 12.47
N LEU A 61 33.76 20.43 12.21
CA LEU A 61 34.19 19.33 13.04
C LEU A 61 34.48 19.85 14.46
N THR A 62 35.27 20.91 14.63
CA THR A 62 35.62 21.43 15.96
C THR A 62 34.44 21.85 16.86
N THR A 63 33.22 22.00 16.33
CA THR A 63 32.00 22.23 17.14
C THR A 63 31.49 20.95 17.81
N PHE A 64 31.83 19.77 17.30
CA PHE A 64 31.46 18.48 17.89
C PHE A 64 32.42 18.09 19.01
N SER A 65 31.88 17.79 20.19
CA SER A 65 32.66 17.41 21.38
C SER A 65 33.37 16.04 21.29
N ARG A 66 33.10 15.24 20.24
CA ARG A 66 33.48 13.82 20.15
C ARG A 66 34.71 13.52 19.29
N GLU A 67 35.36 14.53 18.74
CA GLU A 67 36.28 14.34 17.61
C GLU A 67 37.70 13.95 17.97
N SER A 68 38.20 14.48 19.08
CA SER A 68 39.53 14.13 19.59
C SER A 68 39.65 12.61 19.78
N PHE A 69 38.55 11.94 20.09
CA PHE A 69 38.51 10.51 20.31
C PHE A 69 38.56 9.71 18.99
N ILE A 70 37.88 10.15 17.92
CA ILE A 70 37.81 9.40 16.65
C ILE A 70 39.17 9.31 15.97
N LEU A 71 39.96 10.39 16.01
CA LEU A 71 41.30 10.44 15.42
C LEU A 71 42.26 9.41 16.01
N ASP A 72 42.10 9.07 17.30
CA ASP A 72 42.92 8.05 17.96
C ASP A 72 42.64 6.64 17.42
N PHE A 73 41.43 6.36 16.92
CA PHE A 73 41.06 5.06 16.35
C PHE A 73 41.46 4.91 14.90
N LEU A 74 41.54 5.99 14.14
CA LEU A 74 41.99 5.96 12.74
C LEU A 74 43.50 5.67 12.61
N LYS A 75 44.28 5.92 13.67
CA LYS A 75 45.73 5.66 13.73
C LYS A 75 46.08 4.22 14.13
N VAL A 76 45.08 3.40 14.45
CA VAL A 76 45.30 2.02 14.90
C VAL A 76 45.70 1.13 13.72
N ASP A 77 46.63 0.21 13.94
CA ASP A 77 46.95 -0.84 12.97
C ASP A 77 45.82 -1.89 12.93
N TYR A 78 44.94 -1.77 11.94
CA TYR A 78 43.82 -2.69 11.72
C TYR A 78 44.26 -4.13 11.44
N THR A 79 45.49 -4.37 10.97
CA THR A 79 45.97 -5.74 10.69
C THR A 79 46.31 -6.48 11.98
N ASP A 80 46.89 -5.78 12.96
CA ASP A 80 47.13 -6.31 14.31
C ASP A 80 45.81 -6.57 15.03
N VAL A 81 44.89 -5.59 15.01
CA VAL A 81 43.55 -5.74 15.62
C VAL A 81 42.80 -6.93 15.03
N ALA A 82 42.83 -7.13 13.71
CA ALA A 82 42.19 -8.26 13.04
C ALA A 82 42.73 -9.62 13.55
N LYS A 83 44.04 -9.75 13.72
CA LYS A 83 44.66 -10.97 14.29
C LYS A 83 44.20 -11.19 15.73
N ARG A 84 44.25 -10.14 16.55
CA ARG A 84 43.85 -10.19 17.97
C ARG A 84 42.38 -10.54 18.18
N ILE A 85 41.48 -10.17 17.26
CA ILE A 85 40.07 -10.57 17.29
C ILE A 85 39.92 -12.08 17.01
N ASN A 86 40.67 -12.61 16.05
CA ASN A 86 40.64 -14.05 15.75
C ASN A 86 41.20 -14.88 16.92
N ASP A 87 42.29 -14.41 17.53
CA ASP A 87 42.97 -15.08 18.64
C ASP A 87 42.35 -14.80 20.02
N PHE A 88 41.22 -14.08 20.05
CA PHE A 88 40.64 -13.57 21.29
C PHE A 88 40.35 -14.70 22.29
N SER A 89 40.89 -14.58 23.50
CA SER A 89 40.55 -15.39 24.67
C SER A 89 40.25 -14.42 25.81
N ASN A 90 38.98 -14.36 26.25
CA ASN A 90 38.41 -13.50 27.30
C ASN A 90 39.33 -12.37 27.85
N TYR A 91 39.33 -11.22 27.19
CA TYR A 91 39.98 -10.00 27.73
C TYR A 91 39.14 -9.35 28.83
N ASN A 92 39.81 -8.91 29.90
CA ASN A 92 39.24 -7.99 30.88
C ASN A 92 39.13 -6.57 30.31
N THR A 93 38.04 -5.88 30.65
CA THR A 93 37.62 -4.53 30.18
C THR A 93 38.53 -3.36 30.60
N THR A 94 39.66 -3.62 31.27
CA THR A 94 40.46 -2.58 31.94
C THR A 94 41.53 -1.93 31.06
N SER A 95 41.64 -2.32 29.80
CA SER A 95 42.68 -1.81 28.89
C SER A 95 42.34 -0.44 28.30
N LYS A 96 43.26 0.53 28.44
CA LYS A 96 43.05 1.93 28.02
C LYS A 96 43.30 2.18 26.52
N SER A 97 43.97 1.29 25.79
CA SER A 97 44.39 1.58 24.42
C SER A 97 43.23 1.52 23.41
N PRO A 98 43.25 2.36 22.35
CA PRO A 98 42.26 2.30 21.27
C PRO A 98 42.14 0.92 20.61
N ALA A 99 43.26 0.21 20.41
CA ALA A 99 43.28 -1.13 19.81
C ALA A 99 42.56 -2.17 20.68
N ASP A 100 42.74 -2.11 22.01
CA ASP A 100 42.09 -3.05 22.91
C ASP A 100 40.57 -2.85 22.96
N LYS A 101 40.11 -1.60 22.84
CA LYS A 101 38.68 -1.28 22.74
C LYS A 101 38.06 -1.85 21.46
N TYR A 102 38.75 -1.77 20.32
CA TYR A 102 38.31 -2.45 19.09
C TYR A 102 38.12 -3.94 19.31
N VAL A 103 39.16 -4.59 19.83
CA VAL A 103 39.17 -6.03 20.08
C VAL A 103 38.03 -6.41 21.03
N TYR A 104 37.81 -5.65 22.10
CA TYR A 104 36.73 -5.89 23.07
C TYR A 104 35.34 -5.78 22.43
N TYR A 105 34.97 -4.63 21.87
CA TYR A 105 33.58 -4.41 21.40
C TYR A 105 33.24 -5.29 20.20
N VAL A 106 34.17 -5.44 19.24
CA VAL A 106 33.96 -6.28 18.04
C VAL A 106 33.89 -7.75 18.44
N SER A 107 34.82 -8.26 19.26
CA SER A 107 34.78 -9.67 19.69
C SER A 107 33.55 -9.97 20.54
N LYS A 108 33.14 -9.03 21.42
CA LYS A 108 31.91 -9.16 22.21
C LYS A 108 30.70 -9.32 21.30
N LEU A 109 30.55 -8.51 20.24
CA LEU A 109 29.45 -8.65 19.28
C LEU A 109 29.50 -10.00 18.54
N LEU A 110 30.68 -10.37 18.00
CA LEU A 110 30.84 -11.57 17.18
C LEU A 110 30.60 -12.86 17.96
N ARG A 111 30.95 -12.86 19.25
CA ARG A 111 30.86 -14.01 20.17
C ARG A 111 29.65 -13.98 21.10
N THR A 112 28.77 -12.98 20.99
CA THR A 112 27.53 -12.95 21.78
C THR A 112 26.72 -14.22 21.47
N GLU A 113 26.53 -15.07 22.48
CA GLU A 113 25.66 -16.24 22.39
C GLU A 113 24.21 -15.78 22.28
N ILE A 114 23.56 -16.18 21.18
CA ILE A 114 22.18 -15.80 20.91
C ILE A 114 21.29 -16.85 21.55
N VAL A 115 20.77 -16.56 22.74
CA VAL A 115 19.64 -17.31 23.30
C VAL A 115 18.37 -16.83 22.61
N ASP A 116 17.57 -17.75 22.07
CA ASP A 116 16.53 -17.46 21.07
C ASP A 116 15.28 -16.72 21.59
N SER A 117 15.14 -16.53 22.90
CA SER A 117 13.91 -16.04 23.51
C SER A 117 13.84 -14.52 23.75
N ASN A 118 14.97 -13.84 24.01
CA ASN A 118 14.98 -12.41 24.38
C ASN A 118 16.03 -11.59 23.61
N LEU A 119 15.80 -10.27 23.54
CA LEU A 119 16.81 -9.33 23.04
C LEU A 119 17.90 -9.12 24.08
N HIS A 120 19.15 -9.11 23.62
CA HIS A 120 20.32 -8.93 24.45
C HIS A 120 20.75 -7.46 24.48
N GLN A 121 21.22 -6.99 25.63
CA GLN A 121 21.92 -5.72 25.72
C GLN A 121 23.40 -5.95 25.38
N TRP A 122 23.87 -5.36 24.29
CA TRP A 122 25.27 -5.52 23.85
C TRP A 122 26.24 -4.72 24.73
N VAL A 123 25.94 -3.44 24.93
CA VAL A 123 26.73 -2.49 25.72
C VAL A 123 25.79 -1.54 26.47
N GLY A 124 26.28 -0.89 27.53
CA GLY A 124 25.50 0.13 28.24
C GLY A 124 25.23 1.36 27.35
N ASP A 125 24.17 2.12 27.65
CA ASP A 125 23.77 3.27 26.81
C ASP A 125 24.86 4.35 26.72
N SER A 126 25.70 4.49 27.74
CA SER A 126 26.87 5.38 27.75
C SER A 126 27.98 4.93 26.78
N GLU A 127 28.10 3.62 26.54
CA GLU A 127 29.14 3.04 25.68
C GLU A 127 28.66 2.83 24.22
N LEU A 128 27.35 2.86 23.99
CA LEU A 128 26.72 2.59 22.70
C LEU A 128 27.27 3.45 21.54
N PRO A 129 27.46 4.77 21.68
CA PRO A 129 27.99 5.57 20.59
C PRO A 129 29.43 5.18 20.21
N MET A 130 30.25 4.84 21.22
CA MET A 130 31.62 4.39 21.01
C MET A 130 31.65 3.02 20.34
N ALA A 131 30.84 2.08 20.81
CA ALA A 131 30.79 0.74 20.23
C ALA A 131 30.32 0.78 18.76
N THR A 132 29.35 1.64 18.43
CA THR A 132 28.81 1.82 17.08
C THR A 132 29.83 2.46 16.12
N LEU A 133 30.56 3.47 16.59
CA LEU A 133 31.70 4.06 15.89
C LEU A 133 32.73 2.99 15.52
N LEU A 134 33.18 2.22 16.51
CA LEU A 134 34.22 1.20 16.31
C LEU A 134 33.76 0.10 15.38
N LEU A 135 32.50 -0.32 15.47
CA LEU A 135 31.92 -1.31 14.58
C LEU A 135 31.86 -0.80 13.14
N SER A 136 31.49 0.46 12.92
CA SER A 136 31.46 1.08 11.58
C SER A 136 32.84 1.12 10.95
N LEU A 137 33.86 1.53 11.72
CA LEU A 137 35.25 1.53 11.25
C LEU A 137 35.78 0.11 11.03
N ALA A 138 35.38 -0.87 11.85
CA ALA A 138 35.78 -2.26 11.69
C ALA A 138 35.21 -2.88 10.41
N ILE A 139 33.96 -2.58 10.05
CA ILE A 139 33.37 -3.01 8.78
C ILE A 139 34.14 -2.40 7.59
N LEU A 140 34.50 -1.12 7.68
CA LEU A 140 35.23 -0.41 6.62
C LEU A 140 36.66 -0.93 6.44
N HIS A 141 37.40 -1.15 7.53
CA HIS A 141 38.85 -1.44 7.48
C HIS A 141 39.21 -2.93 7.65
N MET A 142 38.30 -3.77 8.17
CA MET A 142 38.53 -5.20 8.42
C MET A 142 37.39 -6.09 7.87
N PRO A 143 37.00 -5.97 6.58
CA PRO A 143 35.85 -6.70 6.01
C PRO A 143 36.04 -8.24 5.99
N SER A 144 37.29 -8.72 6.02
CA SER A 144 37.61 -10.16 6.09
C SER A 144 37.23 -10.79 7.44
N VAL A 145 37.29 -10.00 8.52
CA VAL A 145 36.94 -10.40 9.89
C VAL A 145 35.49 -10.07 10.21
N VAL A 146 35.06 -8.85 9.86
CA VAL A 146 33.72 -8.33 10.18
C VAL A 146 32.86 -8.31 8.93
N ARG A 147 32.24 -9.45 8.62
CA ARG A 147 31.32 -9.56 7.47
C ARG A 147 29.98 -8.89 7.78
N THR A 148 29.49 -8.05 6.87
CA THR A 148 28.21 -7.35 6.97
C THR A 148 27.04 -8.28 7.29
N SER A 149 26.95 -9.43 6.61
CA SER A 149 25.89 -10.42 6.85
C SER A 149 25.91 -10.99 8.26
N LEU A 150 27.10 -11.19 8.85
CA LEU A 150 27.25 -11.67 10.22
C LEU A 150 26.85 -10.59 11.23
N VAL A 151 27.26 -9.34 11.00
CA VAL A 151 26.87 -8.20 11.83
C VAL A 151 25.36 -8.02 11.86
N VAL A 152 24.71 -8.03 10.69
CA VAL A 152 23.24 -7.96 10.58
C VAL A 152 22.58 -9.08 11.40
N ASN A 153 23.06 -10.31 11.29
CA ASN A 153 22.51 -11.45 12.03
C ASN A 153 22.65 -11.30 13.55
N ARG A 154 23.78 -10.76 14.03
CA ARG A 154 23.99 -10.52 15.46
C ARG A 154 23.09 -9.39 15.96
N LEU A 155 23.03 -8.27 15.23
CA LEU A 155 22.23 -7.09 15.61
C LEU A 155 20.73 -7.38 15.67
N LEU A 156 20.21 -8.35 14.91
CA LEU A 156 18.79 -8.76 15.01
C LEU A 156 18.40 -9.18 16.43
N SER A 157 19.35 -9.72 17.20
CA SER A 157 19.12 -10.20 18.57
C SER A 157 19.49 -9.17 19.64
N ILE A 158 19.83 -7.94 19.25
CA ILE A 158 20.28 -6.88 20.16
C ILE A 158 19.21 -5.80 20.28
N GLN A 159 18.93 -5.33 21.49
CA GLN A 159 17.88 -4.33 21.75
C GLN A 159 18.03 -3.06 20.92
N ASN A 160 19.24 -2.48 20.88
CA ASN A 160 19.55 -1.27 20.11
C ASN A 160 20.00 -1.57 18.67
N GLY A 161 19.84 -2.81 18.21
CA GLY A 161 20.26 -3.25 16.87
C GLY A 161 19.75 -2.36 15.73
N PRO A 162 18.46 -1.96 15.70
CA PRO A 162 17.92 -1.11 14.65
C PRO A 162 18.57 0.28 14.55
N GLN A 163 18.96 0.86 15.69
CA GLN A 163 19.65 2.15 15.72
C GLN A 163 21.11 1.99 15.26
N ILE A 164 21.82 1.01 15.83
CA ILE A 164 23.22 0.71 15.50
C ILE A 164 23.37 0.46 13.99
N LEU A 165 22.48 -0.34 13.40
CA LEU A 165 22.57 -0.68 11.98
C LEU A 165 22.32 0.52 11.06
N ALA A 166 21.43 1.43 11.46
CA ALA A 166 21.18 2.67 10.71
C ALA A 166 22.39 3.62 10.81
N GLU A 167 23.01 3.75 11.99
CA GLU A 167 24.27 4.50 12.15
C GLU A 167 25.42 3.88 11.35
N ILE A 168 25.54 2.55 11.31
CA ILE A 168 26.52 1.87 10.45
C ILE A 168 26.28 2.20 8.99
N ALA A 169 25.02 2.18 8.53
CA ALA A 169 24.70 2.52 7.14
C ALA A 169 25.11 3.95 6.79
N CYS A 170 24.90 4.92 7.70
CA CYS A 170 25.38 6.29 7.53
C CYS A 170 26.92 6.35 7.35
N ASN A 171 27.65 5.50 8.06
CA ASN A 171 29.12 5.52 8.09
C ASN A 171 29.80 4.64 7.05
N VAL A 172 29.09 3.63 6.54
CA VAL A 172 29.55 2.76 5.45
C VAL A 172 28.45 2.66 4.38
N PRO A 173 28.18 3.75 3.63
CA PRO A 173 27.05 3.82 2.69
C PRO A 173 27.14 2.79 1.55
N SER A 174 28.34 2.31 1.22
CA SER A 174 28.58 1.27 0.22
C SER A 174 27.96 -0.09 0.58
N GLU A 175 27.74 -0.35 1.87
CA GLU A 175 27.22 -1.64 2.35
C GLU A 175 25.69 -1.69 2.45
N ILE A 176 24.98 -0.57 2.21
CA ILE A 176 23.52 -0.51 2.45
C ILE A 176 22.72 -1.55 1.66
N ASP A 177 23.09 -1.78 0.40
CA ASP A 177 22.42 -2.77 -0.46
C ASP A 177 22.62 -4.20 0.07
N LEU A 178 23.82 -4.51 0.56
CA LEU A 178 24.15 -5.81 1.18
C LEU A 178 23.42 -5.99 2.52
N ILE A 179 23.32 -4.93 3.33
CA ILE A 179 22.57 -4.94 4.59
C ILE A 179 21.09 -5.23 4.31
N ILE A 180 20.47 -4.53 3.36
CA ILE A 180 19.07 -4.74 2.99
C ILE A 180 18.87 -6.16 2.45
N GLN A 181 19.75 -6.63 1.57
CA GLN A 181 19.66 -8.00 1.05
C GLN A 181 19.75 -9.05 2.17
N ALA A 182 20.65 -8.87 3.14
CA ALA A 182 20.77 -9.74 4.31
C ALA A 182 19.47 -9.75 5.14
N LEU A 183 18.86 -8.58 5.38
CA LEU A 183 17.58 -8.49 6.10
C LEU A 183 16.42 -9.12 5.32
N LEU A 184 16.37 -8.95 4.00
CA LEU A 184 15.32 -9.53 3.15
C LEU A 184 15.41 -11.06 3.03
N THR A 185 16.59 -11.66 3.17
CA THR A 185 16.76 -13.12 3.14
C THR A 185 16.37 -13.82 4.44
N LYS A 186 16.23 -13.07 5.54
CA LYS A 186 15.83 -13.62 6.84
C LYS A 186 14.33 -13.57 7.01
N VAL A 187 13.68 -14.73 7.06
CA VAL A 187 12.25 -14.82 7.40
C VAL A 187 12.13 -15.06 8.91
N THR A 188 11.83 -13.99 9.66
CA THR A 188 11.59 -14.05 11.11
C THR A 188 10.11 -13.78 11.38
N PRO A 189 9.44 -14.53 12.28
CA PRO A 189 8.04 -14.25 12.61
C PRO A 189 7.88 -12.85 13.23
N GLU A 190 6.94 -12.04 12.71
CA GLU A 190 6.72 -10.65 13.15
C GLU A 190 6.46 -10.52 14.66
N ASP A 191 5.80 -11.50 15.28
CA ASP A 191 5.47 -11.47 16.71
C ASP A 191 6.69 -11.66 17.63
N THR A 192 7.82 -12.10 17.09
CA THR A 192 9.06 -12.29 17.87
C THR A 192 9.81 -10.97 18.04
N PRO A 193 10.57 -10.78 19.14
CA PRO A 193 11.41 -9.60 19.30
C PRO A 193 12.41 -9.40 18.15
N LYS A 194 12.98 -10.50 17.63
CA LYS A 194 13.86 -10.49 16.45
C LYS A 194 13.12 -10.02 15.18
N GLY A 195 11.87 -10.44 15.00
CA GLY A 195 11.01 -10.00 13.90
C GLY A 195 10.73 -8.50 13.96
N LYS A 196 10.37 -7.99 15.13
CA LYS A 196 10.17 -6.54 15.36
C LYS A 196 11.45 -5.73 15.11
N ASN A 197 12.59 -6.25 15.53
CA ASN A 197 13.89 -5.63 15.25
C ASN A 197 14.19 -5.59 13.75
N ARG A 198 13.98 -6.71 13.03
CA ARG A 198 14.16 -6.77 11.57
C ARG A 198 13.28 -5.74 10.87
N GLU A 199 12.00 -5.67 11.26
CA GLU A 199 11.06 -4.69 10.73
C GLU A 199 11.58 -3.26 10.97
N GLN A 200 11.95 -2.92 12.20
CA GLN A 200 12.43 -1.58 12.53
C GLN A 200 13.74 -1.23 11.80
N MET A 201 14.63 -2.21 11.60
CA MET A 201 15.84 -2.06 10.79
C MET A 201 15.51 -1.71 9.34
N LEU A 202 14.61 -2.47 8.71
CA LEU A 202 14.17 -2.21 7.33
C LEU A 202 13.49 -0.83 7.22
N MET A 203 12.62 -0.49 8.18
CA MET A 203 12.00 0.84 8.24
C MET A 203 13.08 1.93 8.32
N ASN A 204 14.01 1.89 9.28
CA ASN A 204 15.05 2.91 9.46
C ASN A 204 15.92 3.09 8.20
N LEU A 205 16.40 1.98 7.63
CA LEU A 205 17.29 2.01 6.47
C LEU A 205 16.59 2.53 5.21
N LEU A 206 15.33 2.13 5.00
CA LEU A 206 14.56 2.58 3.86
C LEU A 206 14.07 4.03 4.04
N SER A 207 13.83 4.50 5.27
CA SER A 207 13.62 5.92 5.55
C SER A 207 14.88 6.75 5.26
N LEU A 208 16.05 6.24 5.64
CA LEU A 208 17.34 6.87 5.37
C LEU A 208 17.60 6.99 3.86
N CYS A 209 17.19 5.99 3.08
CA CYS A 209 17.39 5.96 1.64
C CYS A 209 16.13 5.47 0.87
N PRO A 210 15.10 6.33 0.71
CA PRO A 210 13.81 5.96 0.12
C PRO A 210 13.88 5.41 -1.32
N VAL A 211 14.91 5.82 -2.08
CA VAL A 211 15.16 5.33 -3.45
C VAL A 211 15.40 3.81 -3.53
N LEU A 212 15.70 3.17 -2.40
CA LEU A 212 15.88 1.71 -2.33
C LEU A 212 14.56 0.95 -2.19
N ILE A 213 13.44 1.63 -1.92
CA ILE A 213 12.11 1.03 -2.04
C ILE A 213 11.80 0.88 -3.51
N THR A 214 12.25 -0.23 -4.07
CA THR A 214 12.01 -0.63 -5.44
C THR A 214 10.91 -1.68 -5.49
N ASP A 215 10.30 -1.85 -6.66
CA ASP A 215 9.31 -2.89 -6.88
C ASP A 215 9.91 -4.29 -6.61
N ARG A 216 11.23 -4.46 -6.78
CA ARG A 216 11.95 -5.69 -6.42
C ARG A 216 11.99 -5.95 -4.91
N VAL A 217 12.23 -4.93 -4.10
CA VAL A 217 12.26 -5.06 -2.63
C VAL A 217 10.86 -5.37 -2.11
N LEU A 218 9.84 -4.66 -2.62
CA LEU A 218 8.45 -4.92 -2.26
C LEU A 218 8.00 -6.31 -2.71
N ALA A 219 8.31 -6.72 -3.94
CA ALA A 219 8.01 -8.05 -4.45
C ALA A 219 8.58 -9.15 -3.55
N LYS A 220 9.86 -9.03 -3.17
CA LYS A 220 10.52 -10.00 -2.29
C LYS A 220 9.89 -10.09 -0.91
N LEU A 221 9.41 -8.98 -0.34
CA LEU A 221 8.66 -9.01 0.91
C LEU A 221 7.28 -9.67 0.71
N THR A 222 6.62 -9.46 -0.43
CA THR A 222 5.31 -10.06 -0.70
C THR A 222 5.37 -11.55 -1.04
N GLU A 223 6.54 -12.12 -1.40
CA GLU A 223 6.72 -13.58 -1.56
C GLU A 223 6.36 -14.34 -0.28
N HIS A 224 6.61 -13.72 0.89
CA HIS A 224 6.28 -14.30 2.19
C HIS A 224 5.04 -13.64 2.77
N LYS A 225 3.98 -14.42 3.01
CA LYS A 225 2.71 -13.92 3.60
C LYS A 225 2.89 -13.15 4.91
N ARG A 226 3.95 -13.47 5.68
CA ARG A 226 4.27 -12.81 6.94
C ARG A 226 4.83 -11.40 6.76
N ASP A 227 5.49 -11.12 5.64
CA ASP A 227 6.12 -9.82 5.38
C ASP A 227 5.23 -8.87 4.56
N ALA A 228 4.06 -9.34 4.12
CA ALA A 228 3.13 -8.54 3.32
C ALA A 228 2.59 -7.31 4.08
N ALA A 229 2.43 -7.39 5.42
CA ALA A 229 2.05 -6.25 6.26
C ALA A 229 3.15 -5.18 6.25
N LEU A 230 4.40 -5.61 6.39
CA LEU A 230 5.57 -4.75 6.31
C LEU A 230 5.70 -4.11 4.92
N ALA A 231 5.55 -4.88 3.85
CA ALA A 231 5.60 -4.37 2.47
C ALA A 231 4.58 -3.23 2.25
N ALA A 232 3.33 -3.45 2.66
CA ALA A 232 2.27 -2.44 2.53
C ALA A 232 2.58 -1.18 3.36
N ARG A 233 3.14 -1.33 4.57
CA ARG A 233 3.53 -0.21 5.41
C ARG A 233 4.72 0.58 4.88
N LEU A 234 5.76 -0.11 4.38
CA LEU A 234 6.92 0.54 3.74
C LEU A 234 6.47 1.35 2.52
N CYS A 235 5.64 0.75 1.68
CA CYS A 235 5.07 1.40 0.51
C CYS A 235 4.23 2.63 0.91
N ALA A 236 3.40 2.52 1.95
CA ALA A 236 2.56 3.62 2.43
C ALA A 236 3.35 4.78 3.06
N LEU A 237 4.37 4.47 3.86
CA LEU A 237 5.06 5.47 4.68
C LEU A 237 6.22 6.15 3.95
N ILE A 238 6.94 5.42 3.08
CA ILE A 238 8.19 5.88 2.47
C ILE A 238 8.12 5.88 0.94
N GLY A 239 7.31 5.00 0.36
CA GLY A 239 7.19 4.88 -1.10
C GLY A 239 6.68 6.16 -1.76
N SER A 240 7.10 6.39 -3.01
CA SER A 240 6.60 7.51 -3.83
C SER A 240 5.11 7.37 -4.14
N ASP A 241 4.44 8.49 -4.46
CA ASP A 241 2.99 8.49 -4.76
C ASP A 241 2.66 7.53 -5.92
N THR A 242 3.50 7.52 -6.97
CA THR A 242 3.32 6.65 -8.15
C THR A 242 3.54 5.16 -7.83
N GLN A 243 4.55 4.85 -7.03
CA GLN A 243 4.81 3.48 -6.59
C GLN A 243 3.70 2.97 -5.67
N PHE A 244 3.23 3.81 -4.75
CA PHE A 244 2.13 3.45 -3.86
C PHE A 244 0.87 3.11 -4.64
N VAL A 245 0.46 3.97 -5.58
CA VAL A 245 -0.72 3.74 -6.41
C VAL A 245 -0.56 2.43 -7.20
N ARG A 246 0.59 2.19 -7.84
CA ARG A 246 0.84 0.97 -8.61
C ARG A 246 0.78 -0.28 -7.72
N PHE A 247 1.54 -0.29 -6.62
CA PHE A 247 1.64 -1.41 -5.70
C PHE A 247 0.28 -1.74 -5.07
N MET A 248 -0.44 -0.74 -4.56
CA MET A 248 -1.74 -0.98 -3.94
C MET A 248 -2.78 -1.40 -4.95
N SER A 249 -2.76 -0.84 -6.17
CA SER A 249 -3.70 -1.23 -7.21
C SER A 249 -3.52 -2.69 -7.60
N SER A 250 -2.30 -3.12 -7.92
CA SER A 250 -2.02 -4.51 -8.32
C SER A 250 -2.34 -5.52 -7.22
N HIS A 251 -1.99 -5.18 -5.97
CA HIS A 251 -2.12 -6.11 -4.85
C HIS A 251 -3.50 -6.15 -4.21
N LEU A 252 -4.31 -5.11 -4.35
CA LEU A 252 -5.70 -5.14 -3.87
C LEU A 252 -6.58 -5.86 -4.90
N THR A 253 -6.47 -5.53 -6.19
CA THR A 253 -7.28 -6.14 -7.26
C THR A 253 -7.10 -7.65 -7.36
N ASP A 254 -5.96 -8.19 -6.93
CA ASP A 254 -5.75 -9.64 -6.78
C ASP A 254 -6.14 -10.14 -5.38
N ASN A 255 -7.25 -10.88 -5.31
CA ASN A 255 -7.82 -11.43 -4.08
C ASN A 255 -6.91 -12.50 -3.43
N THR A 256 -5.98 -13.06 -4.20
CA THR A 256 -5.02 -14.08 -3.75
C THR A 256 -3.72 -13.48 -3.21
N SER A 257 -3.49 -12.19 -3.50
CA SER A 257 -2.35 -11.43 -3.04
C SER A 257 -2.20 -11.49 -1.52
N PRO A 258 -0.98 -11.76 -1.00
CA PRO A 258 -0.71 -11.73 0.43
C PRO A 258 -1.07 -10.39 1.09
N VAL A 259 -0.90 -9.28 0.38
CA VAL A 259 -1.22 -7.94 0.86
C VAL A 259 -2.73 -7.76 1.01
N HIS A 260 -3.52 -8.18 0.01
CA HIS A 260 -4.99 -8.19 0.09
C HIS A 260 -5.47 -8.97 1.33
N ILE A 261 -4.94 -10.19 1.51
CA ILE A 261 -5.31 -11.07 2.62
C ILE A 261 -4.96 -10.43 3.98
N VAL A 262 -3.79 -9.81 4.10
CA VAL A 262 -3.35 -9.15 5.34
C VAL A 262 -4.20 -7.94 5.66
N ILE A 263 -4.49 -7.08 4.67
CA ILE A 263 -5.35 -5.90 4.86
C ILE A 263 -6.75 -6.34 5.28
N ARG A 264 -7.33 -7.35 4.62
CA ARG A 264 -8.64 -7.90 4.99
C ARG A 264 -8.65 -8.43 6.43
N ARG A 265 -7.63 -9.16 6.86
CA ARG A 265 -7.52 -9.69 8.24
C ARG A 265 -7.26 -8.60 9.27
N SER A 266 -6.61 -7.51 8.85
CA SER A 266 -6.20 -6.40 9.71
C SER A 266 -7.11 -5.19 9.59
N ALA A 267 -8.25 -5.32 8.91
CA ALA A 267 -9.22 -4.24 8.67
C ALA A 267 -9.64 -3.51 9.96
N GLN A 268 -9.71 -4.24 11.08
CA GLN A 268 -10.06 -3.71 12.40
C GLN A 268 -8.84 -3.28 13.23
N LYS A 269 -7.61 -3.48 12.75
CA LYS A 269 -6.36 -3.15 13.44
C LYS A 269 -5.83 -1.80 12.94
N PRO A 270 -5.97 -0.70 13.71
CA PRO A 270 -5.64 0.64 13.22
C PRO A 270 -4.19 0.81 12.81
N HIS A 271 -3.24 0.14 13.46
CA HIS A 271 -1.80 0.30 13.22
C HIS A 271 -1.34 -0.18 11.83
N VAL A 272 -2.06 -1.10 11.18
CA VAL A 272 -1.74 -1.59 9.83
C VAL A 272 -2.45 -0.76 8.77
N VAL A 273 -3.73 -0.46 9.01
CA VAL A 273 -4.62 0.12 7.99
C VAL A 273 -4.57 1.65 7.98
N ALA A 274 -4.39 2.30 9.13
CA ALA A 274 -4.40 3.76 9.20
C ALA A 274 -3.30 4.42 8.35
N PRO A 275 -2.03 3.94 8.33
CA PRO A 275 -1.02 4.51 7.44
C PRO A 275 -1.41 4.41 5.96
N ILE A 276 -1.99 3.27 5.56
CA ILE A 276 -2.42 3.03 4.17
C ILE A 276 -3.56 3.99 3.82
N LEU A 277 -4.60 4.09 4.66
CA LEU A 277 -5.72 5.02 4.43
C LEU A 277 -5.26 6.48 4.41
N GLN A 278 -4.44 6.90 5.37
CA GLN A 278 -3.89 8.27 5.42
C GLN A 278 -3.11 8.59 4.15
N ARG A 279 -2.27 7.66 3.67
CA ARG A 279 -1.51 7.83 2.44
C ARG A 279 -2.42 7.92 1.22
N THR A 280 -3.39 7.01 1.11
CA THR A 280 -4.40 7.00 0.06
C THR A 280 -5.14 8.33 -0.04
N PHE A 281 -5.63 8.87 1.08
CA PHE A 281 -6.34 10.15 1.09
C PHE A 281 -5.45 11.36 0.85
N ALA A 282 -4.19 11.32 1.30
CA ALA A 282 -3.22 12.36 0.97
C ALA A 282 -2.96 12.43 -0.55
N ILE A 283 -2.84 11.28 -1.21
CA ILE A 283 -2.70 11.21 -2.68
C ILE A 283 -3.99 11.67 -3.35
N LEU A 284 -5.14 11.18 -2.90
CA LEU A 284 -6.45 11.56 -3.44
C LEU A 284 -6.66 13.09 -3.41
N ARG A 285 -6.31 13.74 -2.29
CA ARG A 285 -6.38 15.19 -2.14
C ARG A 285 -5.54 15.91 -3.21
N LYS A 286 -4.27 15.50 -3.39
CA LYS A 286 -3.40 16.07 -4.44
C LYS A 286 -3.97 15.88 -5.84
N LEU A 287 -4.52 14.70 -6.13
CA LEU A 287 -5.10 14.40 -7.45
C LEU A 287 -6.31 15.30 -7.73
N VAL A 288 -7.22 15.43 -6.77
CA VAL A 288 -8.40 16.30 -6.86
C VAL A 288 -8.00 17.77 -7.01
N GLU A 289 -7.02 18.24 -6.24
CA GLU A 289 -6.50 19.62 -6.32
C GLU A 289 -5.81 19.92 -7.66
N SER A 290 -5.12 18.93 -8.24
CA SER A 290 -4.37 19.12 -9.47
C SER A 290 -5.25 19.39 -10.70
N LYS A 291 -6.52 18.94 -10.69
CA LYS A 291 -7.55 19.02 -11.77
C LYS A 291 -7.15 18.52 -13.17
N ASN A 292 -5.87 18.25 -13.41
CA ASN A 292 -5.29 17.86 -14.69
C ASN A 292 -4.97 16.36 -14.78
N HIS A 293 -5.33 15.58 -13.76
CA HIS A 293 -5.09 14.14 -13.74
C HIS A 293 -6.36 13.37 -14.06
N GLU A 294 -6.31 12.54 -15.09
CA GLU A 294 -7.34 11.55 -15.40
C GLU A 294 -7.30 10.42 -14.34
N PRO A 295 -8.41 10.14 -13.64
CA PRO A 295 -8.46 9.06 -12.67
C PRO A 295 -8.11 7.71 -13.29
N ASN A 296 -7.17 7.01 -12.66
CA ASN A 296 -6.82 5.65 -13.05
C ASN A 296 -7.92 4.66 -12.59
N PRO A 297 -8.54 3.88 -13.49
CA PRO A 297 -9.55 2.87 -13.15
C PRO A 297 -9.06 1.82 -12.14
N GLU A 298 -7.80 1.38 -12.24
CA GLU A 298 -7.22 0.43 -11.29
C GLU A 298 -7.13 1.01 -9.88
N PHE A 299 -6.80 2.30 -9.79
CA PHE A 299 -6.78 2.99 -8.51
C PHE A 299 -8.20 3.19 -7.95
N ILE A 300 -9.20 3.44 -8.79
CA ILE A 300 -10.61 3.48 -8.38
C ILE A 300 -11.05 2.14 -7.78
N MET A 301 -10.74 1.03 -8.46
CA MET A 301 -11.04 -0.31 -7.95
C MET A 301 -10.36 -0.54 -6.60
N ALA A 302 -9.07 -0.23 -6.49
CA ALA A 302 -8.31 -0.37 -5.25
C ALA A 302 -8.85 0.51 -4.12
N LEU A 303 -9.28 1.73 -4.41
CA LEU A 303 -9.96 2.63 -3.46
C LEU A 303 -11.26 2.02 -2.95
N ALA A 304 -12.10 1.52 -3.86
CA ALA A 304 -13.37 0.88 -3.52
C ALA A 304 -13.13 -0.35 -2.63
N GLN A 305 -12.21 -1.23 -3.02
CA GLN A 305 -11.86 -2.40 -2.24
C GLN A 305 -11.32 -2.03 -0.85
N LEU A 306 -10.39 -1.08 -0.78
CA LEU A 306 -9.82 -0.64 0.49
C LEU A 306 -10.93 -0.13 1.42
N LYS A 307 -11.94 0.57 0.88
CA LYS A 307 -13.10 1.03 1.65
C LYS A 307 -14.07 -0.09 2.06
N ILE A 308 -14.32 -1.05 1.18
CA ILE A 308 -15.17 -2.21 1.50
C ILE A 308 -14.52 -3.06 2.60
N LEU A 309 -13.20 -3.25 2.51
CA LEU A 309 -12.42 -3.99 3.51
C LEU A 309 -12.32 -3.22 4.83
N CYS A 310 -11.99 -1.93 4.78
CA CYS A 310 -11.79 -1.09 5.94
C CYS A 310 -13.12 -0.43 6.34
N GLN A 311 -13.95 -1.15 7.09
CA GLN A 311 -15.31 -0.74 7.53
C GLN A 311 -15.37 0.50 8.46
N GLY A 312 -14.31 1.30 8.54
CA GLY A 312 -14.30 2.54 9.31
C GLY A 312 -15.18 3.61 8.65
N LYS A 313 -15.94 4.35 9.47
CA LYS A 313 -16.68 5.52 8.97
C LYS A 313 -15.66 6.57 8.49
N PRO A 314 -15.63 6.93 7.20
CA PRO A 314 -14.76 7.98 6.71
C PRO A 314 -15.13 9.32 7.35
N SER A 315 -14.15 10.22 7.44
CA SER A 315 -14.45 11.62 7.74
C SER A 315 -15.28 12.23 6.60
N ARG A 316 -15.98 13.34 6.86
CA ARG A 316 -16.73 14.04 5.82
C ARG A 316 -15.81 14.52 4.68
N GLU A 317 -14.64 15.03 5.03
CA GLU A 317 -13.62 15.47 4.06
C GLU A 317 -13.18 14.31 3.14
N ASP A 318 -12.96 13.11 3.71
CA ASP A 318 -12.60 11.92 2.95
C ASP A 318 -13.71 11.51 1.97
N LEU A 319 -14.98 11.67 2.36
CA LEU A 319 -16.12 11.40 1.48
C LEU A 319 -16.21 12.42 0.34
N ASP A 320 -16.00 13.71 0.65
CA ASP A 320 -16.02 14.77 -0.36
C ASP A 320 -14.90 14.57 -1.41
N LEU A 321 -13.72 14.10 -0.97
CA LEU A 321 -12.62 13.74 -1.87
C LEU A 321 -12.95 12.52 -2.75
N LEU A 322 -13.52 11.47 -2.16
CA LEU A 322 -13.95 10.28 -2.91
C LEU A 322 -15.03 10.64 -3.93
N GLN A 323 -16.01 11.44 -3.53
CA GLN A 323 -17.05 11.95 -4.41
C GLN A 323 -16.43 12.69 -5.60
N GLN A 324 -15.58 13.69 -5.35
CA GLN A 324 -14.97 14.50 -6.41
C GLN A 324 -14.14 13.64 -7.36
N TYR A 325 -13.36 12.70 -6.83
CA TYR A 325 -12.51 11.84 -7.65
C TYR A 325 -13.31 10.82 -8.49
N LEU A 326 -14.32 10.17 -7.91
CA LEU A 326 -15.15 9.17 -8.62
C LEU A 326 -16.07 9.80 -9.67
N THR A 327 -16.42 11.08 -9.52
CA THR A 327 -17.37 11.79 -10.40
C THR A 327 -16.70 12.67 -11.46
N PHE A 328 -15.40 12.52 -11.68
CA PHE A 328 -14.74 13.11 -12.85
C PHE A 328 -15.44 12.63 -14.13
N LYS A 329 -15.94 13.60 -14.90
CA LYS A 329 -16.70 13.36 -16.14
C LYS A 329 -15.75 13.07 -17.29
N ILE A 330 -15.31 11.82 -17.38
CA ILE A 330 -14.39 11.35 -18.42
C ILE A 330 -15.10 10.27 -19.24
N PRO A 331 -15.24 10.46 -20.57
CA PRO A 331 -16.00 9.56 -21.44
C PRO A 331 -15.19 8.29 -21.80
N VAL A 332 -14.58 7.65 -20.82
CA VAL A 332 -13.82 6.39 -20.97
C VAL A 332 -14.57 5.27 -20.26
N HIS A 333 -14.87 4.19 -20.98
CA HIS A 333 -15.66 3.08 -20.45
C HIS A 333 -15.06 2.49 -19.16
N ALA A 334 -13.76 2.18 -19.16
CA ALA A 334 -13.10 1.58 -18.01
C ALA A 334 -13.23 2.45 -16.74
N HIS A 335 -13.09 3.77 -16.90
CA HIS A 335 -13.26 4.74 -15.80
C HIS A 335 -14.71 4.80 -15.33
N THR A 336 -15.65 5.02 -16.24
CA THR A 336 -17.08 5.18 -15.91
C THR A 336 -17.68 3.91 -15.29
N HIS A 337 -17.28 2.73 -15.75
CA HIS A 337 -17.66 1.45 -15.15
C HIS A 337 -17.08 1.28 -13.74
N ALA A 338 -15.76 1.48 -13.57
CA ALA A 338 -15.13 1.38 -12.26
C ALA A 338 -15.73 2.38 -11.25
N ALA A 339 -15.98 3.61 -11.69
CA ALA A 339 -16.60 4.66 -10.89
C ALA A 339 -18.03 4.30 -10.48
N LEU A 340 -18.87 3.80 -11.41
CA LEU A 340 -20.23 3.34 -11.11
C LEU A 340 -20.20 2.22 -10.06
N CYS A 341 -19.41 1.17 -10.29
CA CYS A 341 -19.34 0.04 -9.37
C CYS A 341 -18.80 0.45 -7.99
N ALA A 342 -17.82 1.35 -7.93
CA ALA A 342 -17.32 1.92 -6.68
C ALA A 342 -18.39 2.72 -5.93
N LEU A 343 -19.10 3.62 -6.62
CA LEU A 343 -20.19 4.42 -6.05
C LEU A 343 -21.29 3.54 -5.46
N LEU A 344 -21.72 2.52 -6.20
CA LEU A 344 -22.78 1.59 -5.75
C LEU A 344 -22.33 0.66 -4.62
N SER A 345 -21.02 0.39 -4.49
CA SER A 345 -20.51 -0.53 -3.46
C SER A 345 -20.17 0.18 -2.14
N ILE A 346 -19.74 1.43 -2.18
CA ILE A 346 -19.34 2.19 -0.99
C ILE A 346 -20.60 2.74 -0.30
N THR A 347 -21.05 2.03 0.74
CA THR A 347 -22.29 2.37 1.46
C THR A 347 -22.30 3.81 1.99
N SER A 348 -21.15 4.32 2.45
CA SER A 348 -21.07 5.67 3.01
C SER A 348 -21.32 6.80 1.99
N LEU A 349 -21.20 6.54 0.69
CA LEU A 349 -21.50 7.51 -0.37
C LEU A 349 -22.98 7.47 -0.77
N THR A 350 -23.59 6.31 -0.73
CA THR A 350 -25.00 6.10 -1.10
C THR A 350 -25.95 6.38 0.06
N SER A 351 -25.53 6.08 1.29
CA SER A 351 -26.28 6.33 2.51
C SER A 351 -26.03 7.75 3.03
N ALA A 352 -26.54 8.76 2.33
CA ALA A 352 -26.85 10.03 2.99
C ALA A 352 -27.89 9.73 4.07
N GLN A 353 -27.47 9.79 5.33
CA GLN A 353 -28.24 9.22 6.42
C GLN A 353 -29.55 10.00 6.61
N GLN A 354 -30.67 9.28 6.59
CA GLN A 354 -31.80 9.54 7.49
C GLN A 354 -31.32 9.36 8.95
N SER A 355 -30.49 10.28 9.43
CA SER A 355 -30.09 10.38 10.83
C SER A 355 -30.99 11.41 11.48
N THR A 356 -31.82 10.96 12.40
CA THR A 356 -32.81 11.71 13.21
C THR A 356 -34.05 12.23 12.45
N PRO A 357 -35.27 11.94 12.92
CA PRO A 357 -36.52 12.48 12.34
C PRO A 357 -36.65 14.01 12.35
N ASN A 358 -35.76 14.73 13.05
CA ASN A 358 -35.91 16.15 13.37
C ASN A 358 -34.76 17.06 12.91
N ALA A 359 -33.78 16.56 12.15
CA ALA A 359 -32.79 17.43 11.52
C ALA A 359 -33.24 17.76 10.08
N PRO A 360 -33.29 19.04 9.66
CA PRO A 360 -33.51 19.38 8.26
C PRO A 360 -32.36 18.80 7.44
N THR A 361 -32.60 17.68 6.77
CA THR A 361 -31.67 17.09 5.81
C THR A 361 -31.51 18.07 4.65
N PRO A 362 -30.29 18.51 4.30
CA PRO A 362 -30.11 19.36 3.14
C PRO A 362 -30.57 18.57 1.90
N HIS A 363 -31.53 19.12 1.16
CA HIS A 363 -32.06 18.59 -0.10
C HIS A 363 -30.98 18.29 -1.18
N ASN A 364 -29.72 18.65 -0.93
CA ASN A 364 -28.59 18.59 -1.85
C ASN A 364 -27.66 17.37 -1.66
N GLU A 365 -27.77 16.59 -0.57
CA GLU A 365 -26.72 15.60 -0.22
C GLU A 365 -26.61 14.40 -1.18
N GLN A 366 -27.64 14.10 -1.98
CA GLN A 366 -27.59 13.06 -3.03
C GLN A 366 -27.75 13.60 -4.45
N ARG A 367 -27.99 14.91 -4.61
CA ARG A 367 -28.27 15.50 -5.92
C ARG A 367 -27.10 15.32 -6.89
N TRP A 368 -25.88 15.47 -6.40
CA TRP A 368 -24.66 15.26 -7.18
C TRP A 368 -24.57 13.85 -7.80
N MET A 369 -25.05 12.83 -7.09
CA MET A 369 -24.97 11.44 -7.55
C MET A 369 -26.03 11.18 -8.63
N VAL A 370 -27.23 11.76 -8.46
CA VAL A 370 -28.27 11.78 -9.50
C VAL A 370 -27.76 12.52 -10.74
N ASP A 371 -27.19 13.71 -10.58
CA ASP A 371 -26.64 14.51 -11.69
C ASP A 371 -25.51 13.76 -12.42
N TYR A 372 -24.66 13.04 -11.68
CA TYR A 372 -23.59 12.23 -12.27
C TYR A 372 -24.14 11.01 -13.00
N LEU A 373 -25.12 10.30 -12.45
CA LEU A 373 -25.76 9.18 -13.12
C LEU A 373 -26.55 9.61 -14.37
N GLN A 374 -27.20 10.77 -14.34
CA GLN A 374 -27.83 11.36 -15.51
C GLN A 374 -26.81 11.70 -16.59
N TRP A 375 -25.66 12.26 -16.21
CA TRP A 375 -24.55 12.47 -17.13
C TRP A 375 -24.03 11.16 -17.71
N LEU A 376 -23.80 10.13 -16.88
CA LEU A 376 -23.37 8.80 -17.32
C LEU A 376 -24.36 8.18 -18.31
N LYS A 377 -25.65 8.28 -18.04
CA LYS A 377 -26.72 7.83 -18.94
C LYS A 377 -26.66 8.58 -20.28
N ALA A 378 -26.57 9.91 -20.26
CA ALA A 378 -26.50 10.72 -21.46
C ALA A 378 -25.25 10.41 -22.30
N GLU A 379 -24.09 10.27 -21.64
CA GLU A 379 -22.84 9.88 -22.27
C GLU A 379 -22.98 8.51 -22.94
N ALA A 380 -23.52 7.53 -22.23
CA ALA A 380 -23.66 6.18 -22.75
C ALA A 380 -24.70 6.06 -23.89
N HIS A 381 -25.64 7.00 -24.01
CA HIS A 381 -26.49 7.15 -25.20
C HIS A 381 -25.79 7.86 -26.36
N ALA A 382 -24.91 8.82 -26.09
CA ALA A 382 -24.18 9.59 -27.10
C ALA A 382 -23.08 8.77 -27.77
N SER A 383 -22.49 7.82 -27.05
CA SER A 383 -21.57 6.86 -27.62
C SER A 383 -22.29 6.05 -28.71
N HIS A 384 -21.81 6.14 -29.95
CA HIS A 384 -22.45 5.53 -31.13
C HIS A 384 -22.45 3.99 -31.13
N ARG A 385 -21.97 3.37 -30.04
CA ARG A 385 -22.00 1.94 -29.78
C ARG A 385 -22.94 1.71 -28.60
N ARG A 386 -24.20 1.37 -28.88
CA ARG A 386 -25.15 0.88 -27.84
C ARG A 386 -24.68 -0.43 -27.15
N GLN A 387 -23.57 -1.01 -27.62
CA GLN A 387 -22.85 -2.12 -27.01
C GLN A 387 -21.78 -1.66 -26.02
N ASP A 388 -21.65 -0.35 -25.76
CA ASP A 388 -20.71 0.15 -24.76
C ASP A 388 -21.13 -0.32 -23.36
N SER A 389 -20.19 -0.98 -22.73
CA SER A 389 -20.36 -1.72 -21.48
C SER A 389 -20.72 -0.83 -20.28
N THR A 390 -20.60 0.50 -20.36
CA THR A 390 -21.08 1.43 -19.30
C THR A 390 -22.60 1.52 -19.27
N PHE A 391 -23.27 1.71 -20.42
CA PHE A 391 -24.74 1.73 -20.46
C PHE A 391 -25.29 0.40 -19.94
N HIS A 392 -24.68 -0.68 -20.43
CA HIS A 392 -25.03 -2.04 -20.01
C HIS A 392 -24.84 -2.24 -18.50
N SER A 393 -23.77 -1.69 -17.91
CA SER A 393 -23.53 -1.75 -16.46
C SER A 393 -24.61 -1.03 -15.64
N ILE A 394 -25.05 0.14 -16.08
CA ILE A 394 -26.13 0.89 -15.42
C ILE A 394 -27.44 0.10 -15.52
N LEU A 395 -27.72 -0.47 -16.70
CA LEU A 395 -28.91 -1.27 -16.94
C LEU A 395 -28.92 -2.56 -16.09
N ILE A 396 -27.82 -3.31 -16.04
CA ILE A 396 -27.65 -4.48 -15.15
C ILE A 396 -27.98 -4.08 -13.72
N ALA A 397 -27.32 -3.04 -13.20
CA ALA A 397 -27.50 -2.61 -11.82
C ALA A 397 -28.95 -2.19 -11.54
N ALA A 398 -29.58 -1.45 -12.46
CA ALA A 398 -30.96 -0.99 -12.34
C ALA A 398 -31.96 -2.15 -12.36
N LEU A 399 -31.76 -3.14 -13.25
CA LEU A 399 -32.62 -4.31 -13.33
C LEU A 399 -32.51 -5.19 -12.09
N CYS A 400 -31.29 -5.48 -11.61
CA CYS A 400 -31.09 -6.24 -10.38
C CYS A 400 -31.78 -5.58 -9.18
N VAL A 401 -31.66 -4.25 -9.02
CA VAL A 401 -32.33 -3.57 -7.90
C VAL A 401 -33.84 -3.48 -8.05
N TRP A 402 -34.35 -3.45 -9.28
CA TRP A 402 -35.78 -3.40 -9.56
C TRP A 402 -36.47 -4.75 -9.37
N THR A 403 -35.85 -5.85 -9.82
CA THR A 403 -36.36 -7.22 -9.63
C THR A 403 -36.09 -7.77 -8.23
N GLY A 404 -35.28 -7.09 -7.42
CA GLY A 404 -34.99 -7.52 -6.04
C GLY A 404 -33.87 -8.57 -5.94
N ARG A 405 -33.06 -8.73 -6.99
CA ARG A 405 -31.98 -9.73 -7.05
C ARG A 405 -30.69 -9.25 -6.39
N VAL A 406 -30.69 -9.24 -5.06
CA VAL A 406 -29.56 -8.79 -4.22
C VAL A 406 -28.27 -9.58 -4.50
N ASP A 407 -28.37 -10.90 -4.70
CA ASP A 407 -27.19 -11.74 -4.95
C ASP A 407 -26.56 -11.49 -6.31
N GLU A 408 -27.36 -11.16 -7.33
CA GLU A 408 -26.85 -10.83 -8.66
C GLU A 408 -26.13 -9.49 -8.68
N ILE A 409 -26.68 -8.45 -8.03
CA ILE A 409 -25.97 -7.18 -7.93
C ILE A 409 -24.67 -7.32 -7.11
N ASN A 410 -24.68 -8.12 -6.04
CA ASN A 410 -23.45 -8.41 -5.28
C ASN A 410 -22.42 -9.14 -6.15
N ARG A 411 -22.85 -10.09 -6.99
CA ARG A 411 -21.97 -10.82 -7.93
C ARG A 411 -21.41 -9.87 -9.00
N PHE A 412 -22.26 -9.05 -9.61
CA PHE A 412 -21.88 -8.07 -10.63
C PHE A 412 -20.89 -7.03 -10.10
N LEU A 413 -21.19 -6.41 -8.95
CA LEU A 413 -20.27 -5.47 -8.33
C LEU A 413 -18.98 -6.15 -7.86
N GLY A 414 -19.08 -7.40 -7.39
CA GLY A 414 -17.95 -8.15 -6.92
C GLY A 414 -17.00 -8.61 -8.03
N SER A 415 -17.51 -9.01 -9.19
CA SER A 415 -16.70 -9.31 -10.37
C SER A 415 -16.05 -8.05 -10.92
N SER A 416 -16.82 -6.96 -11.05
CA SER A 416 -16.34 -5.66 -11.57
C SER A 416 -15.23 -5.06 -10.71
N LEU A 417 -15.36 -5.13 -9.38
CA LEU A 417 -14.38 -4.59 -8.44
C LEU A 417 -13.33 -5.63 -8.00
N SER A 418 -13.40 -6.87 -8.47
CA SER A 418 -12.57 -8.00 -7.99
C SER A 418 -12.58 -8.14 -6.45
N CYS A 419 -13.73 -8.00 -5.79
CA CYS A 419 -13.81 -8.19 -4.34
C CYS A 419 -15.18 -8.72 -3.90
N LYS A 420 -15.25 -9.27 -2.68
CA LYS A 420 -16.54 -9.70 -2.14
C LYS A 420 -17.34 -8.48 -1.67
N VAL A 421 -18.37 -8.13 -2.43
CA VAL A 421 -19.34 -7.08 -2.08
C VAL A 421 -20.53 -7.71 -1.33
N ALA A 422 -20.95 -7.07 -0.25
CA ALA A 422 -22.13 -7.48 0.52
C ALA A 422 -22.98 -6.25 0.83
N ILE A 423 -24.01 -6.01 0.01
CA ILE A 423 -24.95 -4.91 0.18
C ILE A 423 -25.99 -5.29 1.24
N THR A 424 -26.14 -4.46 2.28
CA THR A 424 -27.20 -4.60 3.28
C THR A 424 -28.57 -4.25 2.69
N SER A 425 -29.67 -4.77 3.25
CA SER A 425 -31.03 -4.44 2.78
C SER A 425 -31.30 -2.92 2.72
N ARG A 426 -30.85 -2.16 3.73
CA ARG A 426 -30.97 -0.69 3.72
C ARG A 426 -30.19 -0.05 2.58
N HIS A 427 -28.97 -0.50 2.34
CA HIS A 427 -28.14 0.01 1.25
C HIS A 427 -28.75 -0.33 -0.12
N PHE A 428 -29.29 -1.55 -0.26
CA PHE A 428 -30.00 -1.97 -1.48
C PHE A 428 -31.19 -1.06 -1.80
N GLN A 429 -32.00 -0.70 -0.81
CA GLN A 429 -33.12 0.23 -1.00
C GLN A 429 -32.66 1.64 -1.40
N ALA A 430 -31.54 2.11 -0.85
CA ALA A 430 -30.95 3.39 -1.24
C ALA A 430 -30.48 3.37 -2.71
N ILE A 431 -29.78 2.31 -3.13
CA ILE A 431 -29.37 2.13 -4.53
C ILE A 431 -30.60 2.04 -5.45
N ARG A 432 -31.64 1.30 -5.04
CA ARG A 432 -32.89 1.17 -5.79
C ARG A 432 -33.53 2.54 -6.04
N ALA A 433 -33.71 3.33 -4.98
CA ALA A 433 -34.29 4.67 -5.10
C ALA A 433 -33.47 5.57 -6.03
N LEU A 434 -32.14 5.50 -5.93
CA LEU A 434 -31.22 6.26 -6.76
C LEU A 434 -31.31 5.89 -8.24
N LEU A 435 -31.15 4.61 -8.58
CA LEU A 435 -31.15 4.16 -9.97
C LEU A 435 -32.52 4.35 -10.63
N LEU A 436 -33.62 4.09 -9.91
CA LEU A 436 -34.97 4.30 -10.45
C LEU A 436 -35.33 5.79 -10.62
N SER A 437 -34.64 6.71 -9.94
CA SER A 437 -34.81 8.15 -10.17
C SER A 437 -34.20 8.62 -11.50
N VAL A 438 -33.20 7.89 -12.01
CA VAL A 438 -32.47 8.21 -13.26
C VAL A 438 -32.97 7.39 -14.44
N LEU A 439 -33.37 6.14 -14.17
CA LEU A 439 -33.97 5.20 -15.10
C LEU A 439 -35.33 4.73 -14.55
N PRO A 440 -36.40 5.48 -14.83
CA PRO A 440 -37.75 5.12 -14.41
C PRO A 440 -38.19 3.77 -14.97
N GLU A 441 -39.09 3.07 -14.28
CA GLU A 441 -39.57 1.74 -14.68
C GLU A 441 -39.99 1.66 -16.15
N LYS A 442 -40.79 2.63 -16.64
CA LYS A 442 -41.25 2.65 -18.03
C LYS A 442 -40.09 2.61 -19.04
N GLU A 443 -39.00 3.33 -18.75
CA GLU A 443 -37.83 3.37 -19.60
C GLU A 443 -37.05 2.05 -19.52
N LEU A 444 -36.89 1.48 -18.32
CA LEU A 444 -36.26 0.18 -18.14
C LEU A 444 -36.97 -0.92 -18.94
N VAL A 445 -38.31 -0.94 -18.96
CA VAL A 445 -39.08 -1.92 -19.75
C VAL A 445 -38.77 -1.80 -21.24
N LEU A 446 -38.71 -0.57 -21.76
CA LEU A 446 -38.39 -0.35 -23.17
C LEU A 446 -36.97 -0.86 -23.49
N LEU A 447 -36.01 -0.62 -22.61
CA LEU A 447 -34.64 -1.08 -22.76
C LEU A 447 -34.50 -2.60 -22.61
N CYS A 448 -35.35 -3.26 -21.83
CA CYS A 448 -35.33 -4.72 -21.64
C CYS A 448 -35.55 -5.48 -22.95
N VAL A 449 -36.42 -4.99 -23.83
CA VAL A 449 -36.73 -5.65 -25.12
C VAL A 449 -35.55 -5.57 -26.09
N ASP A 450 -34.65 -4.62 -25.88
CA ASP A 450 -33.43 -4.44 -26.68
C ASP A 450 -32.22 -5.21 -26.13
N LEU A 451 -32.34 -5.89 -24.98
CA LEU A 451 -31.25 -6.67 -24.40
C LEU A 451 -30.81 -7.80 -25.35
N PRO A 452 -29.51 -8.15 -25.36
CA PRO A 452 -29.04 -9.32 -26.06
C PRO A 452 -29.68 -10.59 -25.49
N VAL A 453 -29.93 -11.57 -26.36
CA VAL A 453 -30.40 -12.89 -25.95
C VAL A 453 -29.21 -13.73 -25.46
N THR A 454 -29.46 -14.63 -24.52
CA THR A 454 -28.45 -15.58 -24.06
C THR A 454 -28.32 -16.70 -25.08
N ILE A 455 -27.15 -16.80 -25.73
CA ILE A 455 -26.83 -17.86 -26.69
C ILE A 455 -26.52 -19.15 -25.91
N ASP A 456 -26.96 -20.30 -26.42
CA ASP A 456 -26.69 -21.64 -25.86
C ASP A 456 -27.12 -21.81 -24.39
N LEU A 457 -28.26 -21.20 -24.03
CA LEU A 457 -28.82 -21.28 -22.68
C LEU A 457 -29.16 -22.74 -22.29
N HIS A 458 -28.57 -23.21 -21.20
CA HIS A 458 -28.79 -24.54 -20.60
C HIS A 458 -28.74 -24.45 -19.06
N ASP A 459 -29.24 -25.46 -18.34
CA ASP A 459 -29.45 -25.36 -16.88
C ASP A 459 -28.16 -25.26 -16.03
N SER A 460 -27.00 -25.63 -16.58
CA SER A 460 -25.69 -25.49 -15.92
C SER A 460 -24.91 -24.25 -16.35
N HIS A 461 -25.57 -23.22 -16.90
CA HIS A 461 -24.91 -22.03 -17.42
C HIS A 461 -24.29 -21.18 -16.28
N GLU A 462 -23.00 -21.36 -16.02
CA GLU A 462 -22.24 -20.54 -15.08
C GLU A 462 -21.72 -19.26 -15.76
N SER A 463 -22.50 -18.18 -15.71
CA SER A 463 -22.04 -16.85 -16.16
C SER A 463 -21.64 -15.95 -14.99
N SER A 464 -20.54 -15.23 -15.19
CA SER A 464 -20.12 -14.11 -14.33
C SER A 464 -21.14 -12.97 -14.36
N GLU A 465 -21.72 -12.72 -15.54
CA GLU A 465 -22.72 -11.69 -15.76
C GLU A 465 -24.14 -12.22 -15.52
N PRO A 466 -25.05 -11.39 -14.97
CA PRO A 466 -26.44 -11.78 -14.83
C PRO A 466 -27.11 -12.01 -16.19
N LEU A 467 -27.96 -13.04 -16.29
CA LEU A 467 -28.57 -13.43 -17.55
C LEU A 467 -29.83 -12.60 -17.84
N PRO A 468 -29.95 -11.96 -19.02
CA PRO A 468 -31.13 -11.18 -19.40
C PRO A 468 -32.47 -11.92 -19.26
N ILE A 469 -32.50 -13.21 -19.60
CA ILE A 469 -33.71 -14.05 -19.53
C ILE A 469 -34.31 -14.10 -18.11
N LEU A 470 -33.47 -14.06 -17.08
CA LEU A 470 -33.91 -14.11 -15.69
C LEU A 470 -34.72 -12.86 -15.32
N TRP A 471 -34.29 -11.69 -15.80
CA TRP A 471 -35.04 -10.46 -15.58
C TRP A 471 -36.33 -10.42 -16.39
N ILE A 472 -36.31 -10.90 -17.64
CA ILE A 472 -37.54 -11.01 -18.45
C ILE A 472 -38.57 -11.90 -17.74
N SER A 473 -38.15 -13.03 -17.17
CA SER A 473 -39.01 -13.93 -16.40
C SER A 473 -39.66 -13.24 -15.19
N ASP A 474 -38.88 -12.46 -14.42
CA ASP A 474 -39.40 -11.71 -13.27
C ASP A 474 -40.37 -10.60 -13.67
N LEU A 475 -40.06 -9.87 -14.75
CA LEU A 475 -40.88 -8.77 -15.24
C LEU A 475 -42.21 -9.26 -15.84
N LEU A 476 -42.20 -10.43 -16.49
CA LEU A 476 -43.41 -11.14 -16.92
C LEU A 476 -44.26 -11.55 -15.73
N SER A 477 -43.67 -12.13 -14.68
CA SER A 477 -44.37 -12.50 -13.45
C SER A 477 -45.10 -11.33 -12.81
N GLN A 478 -44.48 -10.15 -12.84
CA GLN A 478 -45.02 -8.91 -12.30
C GLN A 478 -45.98 -8.19 -13.25
N LYS A 479 -46.28 -8.77 -14.42
CA LYS A 479 -47.14 -8.19 -15.49
C LYS A 479 -46.71 -6.79 -15.94
N VAL A 480 -45.40 -6.53 -15.89
CA VAL A 480 -44.86 -5.19 -16.11
C VAL A 480 -44.96 -4.78 -17.59
N PHE A 481 -44.71 -5.70 -18.51
CA PHE A 481 -44.84 -5.45 -19.95
C PHE A 481 -46.28 -5.07 -20.33
N GLN A 482 -47.27 -5.70 -19.69
CA GLN A 482 -48.69 -5.35 -19.85
C GLN A 482 -48.99 -3.96 -19.25
N LYS A 483 -48.50 -3.69 -18.03
CA LYS A 483 -48.66 -2.39 -17.36
C LYS A 483 -48.17 -1.21 -18.21
N TYR A 484 -47.07 -1.39 -18.95
CA TYR A 484 -46.45 -0.34 -19.75
C TYR A 484 -46.71 -0.44 -21.26
N ASN A 485 -47.52 -1.42 -21.70
CA ASN A 485 -47.86 -1.67 -23.10
C ASN A 485 -46.63 -1.83 -24.02
N VAL A 486 -45.71 -2.72 -23.63
CA VAL A 486 -44.48 -3.01 -24.37
C VAL A 486 -44.50 -4.45 -24.88
N ASP A 487 -44.22 -4.65 -26.17
CA ASP A 487 -44.16 -5.97 -26.79
C ASP A 487 -42.81 -6.66 -26.53
N VAL A 488 -42.83 -7.70 -25.69
CA VAL A 488 -41.67 -8.55 -25.38
C VAL A 488 -41.60 -9.80 -26.26
N GLY A 489 -42.65 -10.09 -27.05
CA GLY A 489 -42.74 -11.32 -27.85
C GLY A 489 -41.62 -11.45 -28.88
N SER A 490 -41.20 -10.33 -29.48
CA SER A 490 -40.06 -10.28 -30.40
C SER A 490 -38.73 -10.68 -29.75
N TRP A 491 -38.51 -10.31 -28.48
CA TRP A 491 -37.33 -10.71 -27.72
C TRP A 491 -37.40 -12.20 -27.35
N ILE A 492 -38.55 -12.67 -26.87
CA ILE A 492 -38.76 -14.10 -26.53
C ILE A 492 -38.52 -14.98 -27.76
N GLY A 493 -39.04 -14.61 -28.94
CA GLY A 493 -38.80 -15.35 -30.18
C GLY A 493 -37.32 -15.44 -30.56
N ARG A 494 -36.55 -14.35 -30.37
CA ARG A 494 -35.09 -14.36 -30.56
C ARG A 494 -34.39 -15.27 -29.54
N GLN A 495 -34.84 -15.25 -28.28
CA GLN A 495 -34.25 -16.06 -27.21
C GLN A 495 -34.49 -17.56 -27.42
N ILE A 496 -35.68 -17.95 -27.90
CA ILE A 496 -35.99 -19.33 -28.28
C ILE A 496 -35.08 -19.79 -29.42
N SER A 497 -34.89 -18.92 -30.42
CA SER A 497 -34.05 -19.22 -31.58
C SER A 497 -32.56 -19.38 -31.23
N ALA A 498 -32.12 -18.77 -30.11
CA ALA A 498 -30.74 -18.79 -29.63
C ALA A 498 -30.48 -19.86 -28.55
N ALA A 499 -31.50 -20.60 -28.10
CA ALA A 499 -31.36 -21.59 -27.05
C ALA A 499 -30.75 -22.91 -27.57
N ALA A 500 -30.01 -23.61 -26.71
CA ALA A 500 -29.49 -24.94 -26.99
C ALA A 500 -30.39 -26.03 -26.37
N LEU A 501 -30.29 -27.26 -26.90
CA LEU A 501 -30.90 -28.44 -26.33
C LEU A 501 -29.90 -29.17 -25.42
N PRO A 502 -30.32 -29.67 -24.23
CA PRO A 502 -31.65 -29.59 -23.65
C PRO A 502 -31.99 -28.19 -23.12
N THR A 503 -33.25 -27.78 -23.33
CA THR A 503 -33.75 -26.44 -23.00
C THR A 503 -33.72 -26.17 -21.50
N SER A 504 -33.28 -24.97 -21.11
CA SER A 504 -33.29 -24.55 -19.71
C SER A 504 -34.73 -24.38 -19.16
N ALA A 505 -34.93 -24.76 -17.89
CA ALA A 505 -36.19 -24.60 -17.17
C ALA A 505 -36.70 -23.15 -17.15
N VAL A 506 -35.79 -22.17 -17.11
CA VAL A 506 -36.14 -20.74 -17.11
C VAL A 506 -36.75 -20.31 -18.45
N LEU A 507 -36.30 -20.89 -19.57
CA LEU A 507 -36.89 -20.59 -20.87
C LEU A 507 -38.31 -21.16 -20.98
N ILE A 508 -38.55 -22.33 -20.40
CA ILE A 508 -39.90 -22.91 -20.34
C ILE A 508 -40.84 -21.99 -19.54
N GLU A 509 -40.39 -21.53 -18.37
CA GLU A 509 -41.14 -20.61 -17.51
C GLU A 509 -41.49 -19.29 -18.22
N VAL A 510 -40.58 -18.75 -19.04
CA VAL A 510 -40.82 -17.54 -19.83
C VAL A 510 -41.84 -17.74 -20.94
N ILE A 511 -41.89 -18.94 -21.56
CA ILE A 511 -42.84 -19.25 -22.64
C ILE A 511 -44.25 -19.49 -22.09
N GLU A 512 -44.37 -20.07 -20.89
CA GLU A 512 -45.66 -20.34 -20.26
C GLU A 512 -46.39 -19.09 -19.74
N ARG A 513 -45.65 -18.00 -19.52
CA ARG A 513 -46.15 -16.72 -19.01
C ARG A 513 -46.54 -15.75 -20.12
#